data_AF-A0A9E8MW49-F1
#
_entry.id   AF-A0A9E8MW49-F1
#
_cell.length_a   1.000
_cell.length_b   1.000
_cell.length_c   1.000
_cell.angle_alpha   90.00
_cell.angle_beta   90.00
_cell.angle_gamma   90.00
#
_symmetry.space_group_name_H-M   'P 1'
#
loop_
_entity.id
_entity.type
_entity.pdbx_description
1 polymer ?
#
loop_
_entity_poly.entity_id
_entity_poly.type
_entity_poly.pdbx_seq_one_letter_code
_entity_poly.pdbx_strand_id
1 'polypeptide(L)'
;MIFLLSFYLNTSWINAIDIIKSIAFLVINFACIIGYFSVKEAQLINPFKKHMGWGDLIFLIGVIPMFTFRNYMLFFITGMIFTLTLYGIFYRKYSQNTIPLAGYLSLYIIVLVISDLLFPINIFYGNIV
;
A
#
# COMPACT_ATOMS: atom_id res chain seq x y z
N MET A 1 5.12 -8.16 -13.20
CA MET A 1 4.00 -7.69 -14.03
C MET A 1 3.53 -6.28 -13.64
N ILE A 2 3.21 -6.02 -12.37
CA ILE A 2 2.74 -4.71 -11.86
C ILE A 2 3.78 -3.58 -12.09
N PHE A 3 5.07 -3.87 -11.93
CA PHE A 3 6.14 -2.88 -12.14
C PHE A 3 6.24 -2.38 -13.60
N LEU A 4 6.05 -3.29 -14.57
CA LEU A 4 6.07 -2.94 -16.00
C LEU A 4 4.81 -2.18 -16.43
N LEU A 5 3.65 -2.55 -15.88
CA LEU A 5 2.40 -1.83 -16.12
C LEU A 5 2.45 -0.40 -15.55
N SER A 6 3.08 -0.22 -14.39
CA SER A 6 3.29 1.10 -13.79
C SER A 6 4.21 1.98 -14.61
N PHE A 7 5.31 1.43 -15.11
CA PHE A 7 6.27 2.17 -15.93
C PHE A 7 5.67 2.59 -17.28
N TYR A 8 4.82 1.74 -17.87
CA TYR A 8 4.16 1.99 -19.15
C TYR A 8 3.04 3.04 -19.06
N LEU A 9 2.27 3.07 -17.95
CA LEU A 9 1.14 3.99 -17.80
C LEU A 9 1.55 5.42 -17.40
N ASN A 10 2.75 5.64 -16.86
CA ASN A 10 3.08 6.88 -16.16
C ASN A 10 4.47 7.46 -16.49
N THR A 11 4.94 7.27 -17.72
CA THR A 11 6.28 7.74 -18.17
C THR A 11 6.37 9.27 -18.29
N SER A 12 5.26 10.00 -18.34
CA SER A 12 5.24 11.44 -18.68
C SER A 12 4.97 12.41 -17.52
N TRP A 13 4.44 11.97 -16.37
CA TRP A 13 3.92 12.89 -15.33
C TRP A 13 4.53 12.73 -13.93
N ILE A 14 5.21 11.62 -13.65
CA ILE A 14 5.81 11.39 -12.33
C ILE A 14 7.26 11.87 -12.32
N ASN A 15 7.53 12.90 -11.52
CA ASN A 15 8.90 13.30 -11.23
C ASN A 15 9.57 12.24 -10.35
N ALA A 16 10.85 11.95 -10.60
CA ALA A 16 11.66 11.06 -9.75
C ALA A 16 11.61 11.46 -8.25
N ILE A 17 11.37 12.74 -7.98
CA ILE A 17 11.17 13.32 -6.66
C ILE A 17 9.93 12.74 -5.95
N ASP A 18 8.84 12.49 -6.66
CA ASP A 18 7.62 11.94 -6.07
C ASP A 18 7.79 10.46 -5.70
N ILE A 19 8.53 9.71 -6.52
CA ILE A 19 8.90 8.32 -6.22
C ILE A 19 9.76 8.29 -4.94
N ILE A 20 10.78 9.15 -4.84
CA ILE A 20 11.64 9.23 -3.65
C ILE A 20 10.83 9.61 -2.41
N LYS A 21 9.91 10.58 -2.51
CA LYS A 21 9.04 10.98 -1.40
C LYS A 21 8.12 9.86 -0.93
N SER A 22 7.53 9.10 -1.87
CA SER A 22 6.67 7.96 -1.54
C SER A 22 7.45 6.82 -0.88
N ILE A 23 8.66 6.52 -1.38
CA ILE A 23 9.55 5.54 -0.75
C ILE A 23 9.94 6.00 0.66
N ALA A 24 10.35 7.27 0.81
CA ALA A 24 10.72 7.82 2.12
C ALA A 24 9.54 7.77 3.11
N PHE A 25 8.34 8.12 2.66
CA PHE A 25 7.12 8.02 3.47
C PHE A 25 6.86 6.58 3.91
N LEU A 26 6.97 5.61 3.01
CA LEU A 26 6.80 4.20 3.33
C LEU A 26 7.82 3.74 4.38
N VAL A 27 9.10 4.04 4.16
CA VAL A 27 10.20 3.67 5.07
C VAL A 27 10.03 4.31 6.44
N ILE A 28 9.66 5.59 6.52
CA ILE A 28 9.41 6.28 7.80
C ILE A 28 8.24 5.65 8.55
N ASN A 29 7.12 5.32 7.87
CA ASN A 29 5.99 4.65 8.50
C ASN A 29 6.39 3.29 9.08
N PHE A 30 7.14 2.49 8.32
CA PHE A 30 7.65 1.22 8.80
C PHE A 30 8.65 1.38 9.95
N ALA A 31 9.55 2.35 9.87
CA ALA A 31 10.52 2.63 10.93
C ALA A 31 9.82 3.04 12.23
N CYS A 32 8.77 3.86 12.16
CA CYS A 32 7.94 4.21 13.33
C CYS A 32 7.28 2.99 13.96
N ILE A 33 6.72 2.08 13.15
CA ILE A 33 6.10 0.84 13.66
C ILE A 33 7.14 -0.06 14.31
N ILE A 34 8.28 -0.27 13.66
CA ILE A 34 9.39 -1.08 14.19
C ILE A 34 9.91 -0.45 15.49
N GLY A 35 10.10 0.87 15.52
CA GLY A 35 10.53 1.60 16.71
C GLY A 35 9.53 1.46 17.85
N TYR A 36 8.23 1.59 17.57
CA TYR A 36 7.17 1.40 18.56
C TYR A 36 7.19 -0.01 19.18
N PHE A 37 7.26 -1.05 18.35
CA PHE A 37 7.35 -2.44 18.84
C PHE A 37 8.67 -2.72 19.57
N SER A 38 9.78 -2.15 19.11
CA SER A 38 11.08 -2.30 19.73
C SER A 38 11.12 -1.71 21.15
N VAL A 39 10.48 -0.56 21.36
CA VAL A 39 10.38 0.07 22.69
C VAL A 39 9.40 -0.70 23.58
N LYS A 40 8.28 -1.18 23.01
CA LYS A 40 7.21 -1.82 23.77
C LYS A 40 7.52 -3.26 24.21
N GLU A 41 8.16 -4.06 23.35
CA GLU A 41 8.49 -5.47 23.67
C GLU A 41 9.96 -5.65 24.10
N ALA A 42 10.75 -4.57 24.19
CA ALA A 42 12.18 -4.58 24.53
C ALA A 42 13.03 -5.57 23.69
N GLN A 43 12.48 -6.03 22.57
CA GLN A 43 13.11 -6.93 21.61
C GLN A 43 12.98 -6.31 20.23
N LEU A 44 14.03 -6.37 19.42
CA LEU A 44 13.99 -6.04 17.99
C LEU A 44 13.21 -7.13 17.25
N ILE A 45 11.91 -7.21 17.51
CA ILE A 45 11.03 -8.14 16.81
C ILE A 45 10.78 -7.52 15.45
N ASN A 46 11.46 -8.06 14.45
CA ASN A 46 11.30 -7.62 13.08
C ASN A 46 9.86 -7.98 12.64
N PRO A 47 8.93 -7.02 12.48
CA PRO A 47 7.53 -7.33 12.15
C PRO A 47 7.42 -8.07 10.80
N PHE A 48 8.43 -7.90 9.94
CA PHE A 48 8.63 -8.61 8.67
C PHE A 48 8.91 -10.11 8.77
N LYS A 49 9.25 -10.64 9.96
CA LYS A 49 9.46 -12.09 10.16
C LYS A 49 8.26 -12.79 10.77
N LYS A 50 7.37 -12.07 11.46
CA LYS A 50 6.33 -12.69 12.30
C LYS A 50 4.90 -12.32 11.89
N HIS A 51 4.68 -11.13 11.30
CA HIS A 51 3.33 -10.63 11.03
C HIS A 51 3.11 -10.14 9.60
N MET A 52 4.17 -9.75 8.89
CA MET A 52 4.08 -9.13 7.57
C MET A 52 5.05 -9.81 6.60
N GLY A 53 4.57 -10.24 5.44
CA GLY A 53 5.42 -10.92 4.46
C GLY A 53 6.30 -9.94 3.69
N TRP A 54 7.49 -10.35 3.26
CA TRP A 54 8.33 -9.56 2.34
C TRP A 54 7.58 -9.17 1.05
N GLY A 55 6.61 -10.00 0.62
CA GLY A 55 5.75 -9.72 -0.52
C GLY A 55 4.88 -8.47 -0.35
N ASP A 56 4.45 -8.15 0.87
CA ASP A 56 3.63 -6.96 1.16
C ASP A 56 4.41 -5.66 0.93
N LEU A 57 5.68 -5.65 1.37
CA LEU A 57 6.59 -4.54 1.15
C LEU A 57 6.91 -4.37 -0.34
N ILE A 58 7.23 -5.46 -1.03
CA ILE A 58 7.55 -5.44 -2.48
C ILE A 58 6.34 -4.97 -3.29
N PHE A 59 5.13 -5.37 -2.91
CA PHE A 59 3.90 -4.88 -3.52
C PHE A 59 3.72 -3.38 -3.30
N LEU A 60 3.85 -2.90 -2.06
CA LEU A 60 3.72 -1.47 -1.73
C LEU A 60 4.75 -0.61 -2.45
N ILE A 61 5.98 -1.11 -2.64
CA ILE A 61 7.03 -0.43 -3.42
C ILE A 61 6.71 -0.47 -4.91
N GLY A 62 6.24 -1.62 -5.43
CA GLY A 62 5.93 -1.79 -6.85
C GLY A 62 4.75 -0.94 -7.34
N VAL A 63 3.89 -0.50 -6.43
CA VAL A 63 2.72 0.36 -6.71
C VAL A 63 3.07 1.86 -6.64
N ILE A 64 4.20 2.24 -6.05
CA ILE A 64 4.67 3.64 -5.98
C ILE A 64 4.67 4.33 -7.36
N PRO A 65 5.24 3.76 -8.44
CA PRO A 65 5.24 4.41 -9.74
C PRO A 65 3.85 4.53 -10.40
N MET A 66 2.79 3.96 -9.82
CA MET A 66 1.42 4.16 -10.33
C MET A 66 0.80 5.48 -9.86
N PHE A 67 1.35 6.10 -8.81
CA PHE A 67 0.69 7.19 -8.10
C PHE A 67 1.62 8.39 -7.86
N THR A 68 1.07 9.60 -7.89
CA THR A 68 1.74 10.78 -7.33
C THR A 68 1.87 10.63 -5.81
N PHE A 69 2.81 11.34 -5.17
CA PHE A 69 3.03 11.25 -3.73
C PHE A 69 1.75 11.41 -2.89
N ARG A 70 0.90 12.38 -3.25
CA ARG A 70 -0.38 12.63 -2.55
C ARG A 70 -1.33 11.44 -2.69
N ASN A 71 -1.44 10.89 -3.90
CA ASN A 71 -2.33 9.77 -4.18
C ASN A 71 -1.81 8.49 -3.55
N TYR A 72 -0.49 8.30 -3.50
CA TYR A 72 0.14 7.19 -2.80
C TYR A 72 -0.17 7.24 -1.30
N MET A 73 -0.05 8.41 -0.65
CA MET A 73 -0.42 8.56 0.76
C MET A 73 -1.90 8.24 1.01
N LEU A 74 -2.80 8.76 0.16
CA LEU A 74 -4.23 8.48 0.29
C LEU A 74 -4.52 6.99 0.12
N PHE A 75 -4.01 6.38 -0.94
CA PHE A 75 -4.11 4.93 -1.19
C PHE A 75 -3.59 4.11 -0.03
N PHE A 76 -2.44 4.49 0.54
CA PHE A 76 -1.86 3.80 1.69
C PHE A 76 -2.78 3.87 2.91
N ILE A 77 -3.28 5.05 3.26
CA ILE A 77 -4.15 5.24 4.43
C ILE A 77 -5.50 4.54 4.22
N THR A 78 -6.18 4.77 3.10
CA THR A 78 -7.49 4.18 2.82
C THR A 78 -7.40 2.68 2.62
N GLY A 79 -6.36 2.19 1.94
CA GLY A 79 -6.08 0.77 1.75
C GLY A 79 -5.76 0.06 3.06
N MET A 80 -5.06 0.71 3.99
CA MET A 80 -4.84 0.18 5.34
C MET A 80 -6.14 0.09 6.14
N ILE A 81 -6.98 1.13 6.11
CA ILE A 81 -8.29 1.10 6.78
C ILE A 81 -9.18 0.01 6.18
N PHE A 82 -9.20 -0.11 4.85
CA PHE A 82 -9.95 -1.15 4.14
C PHE A 82 -9.47 -2.56 4.53
N THR A 83 -8.15 -2.76 4.55
CA THR A 83 -7.57 -4.05 4.96
C THR A 83 -7.89 -4.36 6.42
N LEU A 84 -7.79 -3.39 7.32
CA LEU A 84 -8.14 -3.57 8.73
C LEU A 84 -9.62 -3.93 8.90
N THR A 85 -10.50 -3.30 8.13
CA THR A 85 -11.94 -3.56 8.13
C THR A 85 -12.25 -4.97 7.64
N LEU A 86 -11.68 -5.37 6.49
CA LEU A 86 -11.83 -6.73 5.98
C LEU A 86 -11.24 -7.76 6.93
N TYR A 87 -10.06 -7.50 7.48
CA TYR A 87 -9.43 -8.40 8.43
C TYR A 87 -10.31 -8.57 9.68
N GLY A 88 -10.87 -7.50 10.23
CA GLY A 88 -11.80 -7.59 11.37
C GLY A 88 -13.05 -8.42 11.09
N ILE A 89 -13.62 -8.30 9.88
CA ILE A 89 -14.80 -9.08 9.45
C ILE A 89 -14.44 -10.57 9.27
N PHE A 90 -13.29 -10.85 8.66
CA PHE A 90 -12.85 -12.22 8.35
C PHE A 90 -11.98 -12.85 9.44
N TYR A 91 -11.68 -12.13 10.53
CA TYR A 91 -10.82 -12.58 11.64
C TYR A 91 -11.30 -13.91 12.22
N ARG A 92 -12.62 -14.11 12.27
CA ARG A 92 -13.25 -15.33 12.80
C ARG A 92 -13.09 -16.56 11.90
N LYS A 93 -12.70 -16.39 10.63
CA LYS A 93 -12.68 -17.44 9.60
C LYS A 93 -11.27 -17.90 9.23
N TYR A 94 -10.23 -17.13 9.52
CA TYR A 94 -8.85 -17.46 9.15
C TYR A 94 -7.95 -17.68 10.38
N SER A 95 -7.55 -18.94 10.58
CA SER A 95 -6.59 -19.38 11.61
C SER A 95 -5.11 -19.24 11.16
N GLN A 96 -4.82 -18.33 10.23
CA GLN A 96 -3.48 -18.10 9.69
C GLN A 96 -2.84 -16.91 10.43
N ASN A 97 -1.64 -17.11 10.98
CA ASN A 97 -0.94 -16.15 11.86
C ASN A 97 -0.39 -14.91 11.13
N THR A 98 -0.51 -14.83 9.80
CA THR A 98 0.03 -13.74 8.98
C THR A 98 -1.08 -13.06 8.20
N ILE A 99 -1.12 -11.73 8.23
CA ILE A 99 -2.10 -10.93 7.49
C ILE A 99 -1.56 -10.74 6.07
N PRO A 100 -2.18 -11.32 5.02
CA PRO A 100 -1.73 -11.15 3.64
C PRO A 100 -2.15 -9.75 3.14
N LEU A 101 -1.41 -8.72 3.55
CA LEU A 101 -1.71 -7.33 3.27
C LEU A 101 -1.74 -7.05 1.75
N ALA A 102 -0.80 -7.60 0.98
CA ALA A 102 -0.75 -7.48 -0.48
C ALA A 102 -2.02 -8.01 -1.17
N GLY A 103 -2.64 -9.05 -0.62
CA GLY A 103 -3.87 -9.62 -1.16
C GLY A 103 -5.04 -8.65 -1.05
N TYR A 104 -5.21 -8.04 0.13
CA TYR A 104 -6.28 -7.07 0.36
C TYR A 104 -6.05 -5.74 -0.38
N LEU A 105 -4.80 -5.26 -0.44
CA LEU A 105 -4.49 -4.06 -1.21
C LEU A 105 -4.61 -4.27 -2.73
N SER A 106 -4.29 -5.45 -3.26
CA SER A 106 -4.49 -5.71 -4.70
C SER A 106 -5.98 -5.76 -5.07
N LEU A 107 -6.84 -6.34 -4.22
CA LEU A 107 -8.29 -6.22 -4.36
C LEU A 107 -8.75 -4.76 -4.30
N TYR A 108 -8.18 -3.96 -3.40
CA TYR A 108 -8.50 -2.54 -3.29
C TYR A 108 -8.14 -1.77 -4.57
N ILE A 109 -6.97 -2.05 -5.19
CA ILE A 109 -6.61 -1.48 -6.50
C ILE A 109 -7.62 -1.87 -7.57
N ILE A 110 -8.06 -3.13 -7.61
CA ILE A 110 -9.07 -3.58 -8.58
C ILE A 110 -10.38 -2.80 -8.42
N VAL A 111 -10.84 -2.60 -7.17
CA VAL A 111 -12.03 -1.79 -6.89
C VAL A 111 -11.83 -0.35 -7.35
N LEU A 112 -10.67 0.25 -7.10
CA LEU A 112 -10.37 1.62 -7.54
C LEU A 112 -10.38 1.74 -9.07
N VAL A 113 -9.74 0.80 -9.79
CA VAL A 113 -9.70 0.80 -11.27
C VAL A 113 -11.09 0.61 -11.86
N ILE A 114 -11.91 -0.30 -11.31
CA ILE A 114 -13.29 -0.50 -11.77
C ILE A 114 -14.14 0.75 -11.50
N SER A 115 -13.94 1.40 -10.36
CA SER A 115 -14.66 2.61 -9.99
C SER A 115 -14.32 3.77 -10.92
N ASP A 116 -13.05 3.91 -11.29
CA ASP A 116 -12.56 4.89 -12.27
C ASP A 116 -13.12 4.62 -13.68
N LEU A 117 -13.26 3.34 -14.06
CA LEU A 117 -13.83 2.95 -15.35
C LEU A 117 -15.34 3.21 -15.47
N LEU A 118 -16.09 3.00 -14.38
CA LEU A 118 -17.56 3.10 -14.36
C LEU A 118 -18.07 4.51 -14.06
N PHE A 119 -17.30 5.30 -13.32
CA PHE A 119 -17.63 6.67 -12.99
C PHE A 119 -16.44 7.55 -13.38
N PRO A 120 -16.59 8.50 -14.33
CA PRO A 120 -15.61 9.55 -14.56
C PRO A 120 -15.65 10.60 -13.43
N ILE A 121 -15.85 10.15 -12.19
CA ILE A 121 -15.88 10.97 -10.99
C ILE A 121 -14.49 10.83 -10.37
N ASN A 122 -13.73 11.90 -10.46
CA ASN A 122 -12.40 12.07 -9.89
C ASN A 122 -12.40 11.99 -8.36
N ILE A 123 -12.60 10.81 -7.78
CA ILE A 123 -12.57 10.64 -6.32
C ILE A 123 -11.11 10.62 -5.81
N PHE A 124 -10.18 10.11 -6.62
CA PHE A 124 -8.73 10.10 -6.33
C PHE A 124 -7.87 10.56 -7.52
N TYR A 125 -8.43 10.55 -8.73
CA TYR A 125 -7.77 10.73 -10.02
C TYR A 125 -7.81 12.17 -10.54
N GLY A 126 -7.81 13.17 -9.65
CA GLY A 126 -8.09 14.57 -9.98
C GLY A 126 -7.23 15.30 -11.02
N ASN A 127 -6.33 14.64 -11.76
CA ASN A 127 -5.74 15.13 -13.02
C ASN A 127 -5.18 13.96 -13.85
N ILE A 128 -6.02 13.03 -14.31
CA ILE A 128 -5.64 12.16 -15.44
C ILE A 128 -6.78 12.18 -16.46
N VAL A 129 -7.01 13.35 -17.05
CA VAL A 129 -7.15 13.58 -18.50
C VAL A 129 -6.52 14.93 -18.78
#